data_AF-A0AAE1X9X5-F1
#
_entry.id   AF-A0AAE1X9X5-F1
#
_cell.length_a   1.000
_cell.length_b   1.000
_cell.length_c   1.000
_cell.angle_alpha   90.00
_cell.angle_beta   90.00
_cell.angle_gamma   90.00
#
_symmetry.space_group_name_H-M   'P 1'
#
loop_
_entity.id
_entity.type
_entity.pdbx_description
1 polymer ?
#
loop_
_entity_poly.entity_id
_entity_poly.type
_entity_poly.pdbx_seq_one_letter_code
_entity_poly.pdbx_strand_id
1 'polypeptide(L)'
;MQRIASYFSEALADRILRTWPGVYKAFRSTKISVVAEEILVKKMFFEFLPFMKVAFVISNQAIIEAMEGEKMVHVIDLNATEPAQWCALIRDLSARPEGPPHLRITGISQQKEVLEQMAHILIEEAEKLDLPFQFNPVVTINADKCHWYSLAKGCTNEPEYVRGLAGEGYD
;
A
#
# COMPACT_ATOMS: atom_id res chain seq x y z
N MET A 1 12.93 -5.05 -31.05
CA MET A 1 13.78 -6.20 -30.67
C MET A 1 15.05 -5.81 -29.90
N GLN A 2 15.82 -4.80 -30.33
CA GLN A 2 17.11 -4.45 -29.67
C GLN A 2 17.00 -4.14 -28.17
N ARG A 3 16.02 -3.34 -27.73
CA ARG A 3 15.83 -3.02 -26.29
C ARG A 3 15.56 -4.27 -25.44
N ILE A 4 14.67 -5.14 -25.89
CA ILE A 4 14.36 -6.41 -25.22
C ILE A 4 15.63 -7.26 -25.11
N ALA A 5 16.35 -7.47 -26.22
CA ALA A 5 17.58 -8.25 -26.24
C ALA A 5 18.63 -7.70 -25.26
N SER A 6 18.76 -6.37 -25.16
CA SER A 6 19.67 -5.72 -24.21
C SER A 6 19.32 -6.05 -22.76
N TYR A 7 18.06 -5.81 -22.34
CA TYR A 7 17.64 -6.07 -20.95
C TYR A 7 17.73 -7.56 -20.59
N PHE A 8 17.37 -8.45 -21.51
CA PHE A 8 17.50 -9.90 -21.29
C PHE A 8 18.96 -10.35 -21.21
N SER A 9 19.85 -9.78 -22.03
CA SER A 9 21.28 -10.10 -21.98
C SER A 9 21.90 -9.65 -20.65
N GLU A 10 21.56 -8.45 -20.16
CA GLU A 10 21.98 -7.99 -18.84
C GLU A 10 21.45 -8.91 -17.73
N ALA A 11 20.17 -9.25 -17.75
CA ALA A 11 19.58 -10.14 -16.74
C ALA A 11 20.20 -11.55 -16.72
N LEU A 12 20.53 -12.10 -17.90
CA LEU A 12 21.22 -13.38 -18.02
C LEU A 12 22.66 -13.31 -17.52
N ALA A 13 23.39 -12.23 -17.82
CA ALA A 13 24.72 -11.99 -17.28
C ALA A 13 24.69 -11.88 -15.75
N ASP A 14 23.75 -11.12 -15.20
CA ASP A 14 23.52 -11.00 -13.75
C ASP A 14 23.25 -12.37 -13.11
N ARG A 15 22.45 -13.23 -13.76
CA ARG A 15 22.16 -14.58 -13.29
C ARG A 15 23.41 -15.47 -13.25
N ILE A 16 24.30 -15.36 -14.24
CA ILE A 16 25.58 -16.09 -14.26
C ILE A 16 26.48 -15.56 -13.14
N LEU A 17 26.62 -14.24 -12.99
CA LEU A 17 27.47 -13.66 -11.94
C LEU A 17 27.05 -14.07 -10.52
N ARG A 18 25.76 -14.34 -10.28
CA ARG A 18 25.28 -14.86 -8.98
C ARG A 18 25.87 -16.21 -8.59
N THR A 19 26.45 -17.00 -9.51
CA THR A 19 27.20 -18.22 -9.15
C THR A 19 28.52 -17.91 -8.45
N TRP A 20 29.00 -16.66 -8.52
CA TRP A 20 30.17 -16.15 -7.81
C TRP A 20 29.78 -14.99 -6.88
N PRO A 21 29.30 -15.28 -5.66
CA PRO A 21 28.71 -14.28 -4.77
C PRO A 21 29.63 -13.08 -4.45
N GLY A 22 30.94 -13.32 -4.33
CA GLY A 22 31.92 -12.26 -4.09
C GLY A 22 32.03 -11.26 -5.24
N VAL A 23 32.07 -11.77 -6.47
CA VAL A 23 32.12 -10.95 -7.70
C VAL A 23 30.80 -10.19 -7.86
N TYR A 24 29.67 -10.88 -7.74
CA TYR A 24 28.35 -10.26 -7.83
C TYR A 24 28.15 -9.11 -6.81
N LYS A 25 28.57 -9.31 -5.55
CA LYS A 25 28.48 -8.29 -4.51
C LYS A 25 29.37 -7.08 -4.82
N ALA A 26 30.58 -7.28 -5.32
CA ALA A 26 31.47 -6.20 -5.72
C ALA A 26 30.87 -5.35 -6.85
N PHE A 27 30.28 -5.98 -7.87
CA PHE A 27 29.60 -5.27 -8.98
C PHE A 27 28.32 -4.55 -8.54
N ARG A 28 27.55 -5.11 -7.60
CA ARG A 28 26.34 -4.45 -7.09
C ARG A 28 26.61 -3.31 -6.12
N SER A 29 27.77 -3.31 -5.43
CA SER A 29 28.12 -2.27 -4.45
C SER A 29 28.26 -0.88 -5.05
N THR A 30 28.39 -0.75 -6.38
CA THR A 30 28.51 0.53 -7.10
C THR A 30 27.18 1.04 -7.65
N LYS A 31 26.10 0.23 -7.62
CA LYS A 31 24.76 0.67 -8.05
C LYS A 31 24.14 1.52 -6.94
N ILE A 32 24.15 2.84 -7.15
CA ILE A 32 23.40 3.79 -6.33
C ILE A 32 21.93 3.74 -6.80
N SER A 33 21.01 3.28 -5.96
CA SER A 33 19.58 3.53 -6.20
C SER A 33 19.26 4.95 -5.74
N VAL A 34 18.73 5.77 -6.65
CA VAL A 34 18.27 7.11 -6.33
C VAL A 34 16.76 7.01 -6.13
N VAL A 35 16.31 7.13 -4.89
CA VAL A 35 14.89 7.06 -4.49
C VAL A 35 13.98 7.95 -5.36
N ALA A 36 14.46 9.12 -5.76
CA ALA A 36 13.72 10.04 -6.64
C ALA A 36 13.44 9.46 -8.04
N GLU A 37 14.35 8.66 -8.60
CA GLU A 37 14.14 8.01 -9.89
C GLU A 37 13.06 6.93 -9.80
N GLU A 38 13.01 6.17 -8.70
CA GLU A 38 11.98 5.15 -8.49
C GLU A 38 10.57 5.74 -8.44
N ILE A 39 10.40 6.88 -7.76
CA ILE A 39 9.13 7.63 -7.70
C ILE A 39 8.75 8.12 -9.10
N LEU A 40 9.70 8.69 -9.83
CA LEU A 40 9.46 9.19 -11.19
C LEU A 40 9.03 8.06 -12.15
N VAL A 41 9.71 6.91 -12.11
CA VAL A 41 9.38 5.75 -12.95
C VAL A 41 7.98 5.23 -12.63
N LYS A 42 7.60 5.13 -11.36
CA LYS A 42 6.25 4.73 -10.95
C LYS A 42 5.19 5.70 -11.47
N LYS A 43 5.43 7.01 -11.34
CA LYS A 43 4.54 8.05 -11.86
C LYS A 43 4.38 7.95 -13.38
N MET A 44 5.49 7.84 -14.12
CA MET A 44 5.45 7.67 -15.57
C MET A 44 4.70 6.40 -15.97
N PHE A 45 4.92 5.29 -15.27
CA PHE A 45 4.19 4.05 -15.53
C PHE A 45 2.67 4.24 -15.36
N PHE A 46 2.24 4.93 -14.31
CA PHE A 46 0.84 5.25 -14.07
C PHE A 46 0.24 6.21 -15.12
N GLU A 47 1.00 7.23 -15.53
CA GLU A 47 0.55 8.22 -16.51
C GLU A 47 0.43 7.62 -17.92
N PHE A 48 1.47 6.92 -18.38
CA PHE A 48 1.57 6.45 -19.76
C PHE A 48 0.89 5.10 -20.03
N LEU A 49 0.70 4.25 -19.01
CA LEU A 49 0.15 2.91 -19.20
C LEU A 49 -1.18 2.72 -18.45
N PRO A 50 -2.12 1.95 -19.01
CA PRO A 50 -3.46 1.78 -18.43
C PRO A 50 -3.52 0.73 -17.32
N PHE A 51 -2.47 -0.09 -17.14
CA PHE A 51 -2.54 -1.29 -16.29
C PHE A 51 -2.96 -0.99 -14.85
N MET A 52 -2.34 0.01 -14.21
CA MET A 52 -2.68 0.40 -12.84
C MET A 52 -4.08 1.00 -12.76
N LYS A 53 -4.46 1.87 -13.70
CA LYS A 53 -5.78 2.50 -13.75
C LYS A 53 -6.89 1.46 -13.87
N VAL A 54 -6.72 0.47 -14.75
CA VAL A 54 -7.66 -0.64 -14.91
C VAL A 54 -7.72 -1.49 -13.65
N ALA A 55 -6.56 -1.82 -13.05
CA ALA A 55 -6.51 -2.57 -11.80
C ALA A 55 -7.25 -1.85 -10.66
N PHE A 56 -7.11 -0.52 -10.56
CA PHE A 56 -7.80 0.30 -9.55
C PHE A 56 -9.32 0.26 -9.74
N VAL A 57 -9.81 0.48 -10.95
CA VAL A 57 -11.26 0.45 -11.23
C VAL A 57 -11.85 -0.92 -10.89
N ILE A 58 -11.21 -2.01 -11.34
CA ILE A 58 -11.70 -3.36 -11.09
C ILE A 58 -11.65 -3.70 -9.60
N SER A 59 -10.56 -3.34 -8.91
CA SER A 59 -10.41 -3.61 -7.48
C SER A 59 -11.42 -2.82 -6.65
N ASN A 60 -11.62 -1.54 -6.95
CA ASN A 60 -12.60 -0.71 -6.26
C ASN A 60 -14.02 -1.22 -6.50
N GLN A 61 -14.36 -1.61 -7.73
CA GLN A 61 -15.66 -2.21 -8.03
C GLN A 61 -15.90 -3.48 -7.20
N ALA A 62 -14.90 -4.36 -7.13
CA ALA A 62 -14.98 -5.56 -6.30
C ALA A 62 -15.13 -5.25 -4.80
N ILE A 63 -14.45 -4.21 -4.29
CA ILE A 63 -14.61 -3.75 -2.90
C ILE A 63 -16.02 -3.20 -2.68
N ILE A 64 -16.53 -2.38 -3.59
CA ILE A 64 -17.88 -1.77 -3.47
C ILE A 64 -18.94 -2.85 -3.39
N GLU A 65 -18.87 -3.84 -4.29
CA GLU A 65 -19.79 -4.99 -4.32
C GLU A 65 -19.68 -5.84 -3.06
N ALA A 66 -18.45 -6.15 -2.61
CA ALA A 66 -18.24 -6.96 -1.42
C ALA A 66 -18.71 -6.28 -0.13
N MET A 67 -18.71 -4.94 -0.09
CA MET A 67 -19.04 -4.14 1.09
C MET A 67 -20.44 -3.52 1.01
N GLU A 68 -21.34 -4.04 0.17
CA GLU A 68 -22.72 -3.54 0.06
C GLU A 68 -23.46 -3.68 1.40
N GLY A 69 -24.09 -2.60 1.87
CA GLY A 69 -24.82 -2.58 3.15
C GLY A 69 -23.97 -2.57 4.42
N GLU A 70 -22.64 -2.73 4.31
CA GLU A 70 -21.73 -2.66 5.45
C GLU A 70 -21.57 -1.24 5.97
N LYS A 71 -21.69 -1.06 7.29
CA LYS A 71 -21.59 0.27 7.95
C LYS A 71 -20.16 0.69 8.24
N MET A 72 -19.24 -0.27 8.30
CA MET A 72 -17.83 -0.08 8.64
C MET A 72 -16.99 -0.81 7.60
N VAL A 73 -16.12 -0.09 6.88
CA VAL A 73 -15.24 -0.66 5.86
C VAL A 73 -13.80 -0.41 6.27
N HIS A 74 -12.97 -1.47 6.32
CA HIS A 74 -11.54 -1.35 6.54
C HIS A 74 -10.76 -1.92 5.35
N VAL A 75 -10.02 -1.05 4.68
CA VAL A 75 -9.14 -1.43 3.58
C VAL A 75 -7.68 -1.43 4.06
N ILE A 76 -6.93 -2.44 3.68
CA ILE A 76 -5.50 -2.55 3.93
C ILE A 76 -4.77 -2.52 2.58
N ASP A 77 -4.05 -1.43 2.32
CA ASP A 77 -3.20 -1.26 1.14
C ASP A 77 -1.77 -1.66 1.49
N LEU A 78 -1.33 -2.78 0.91
CA LEU A 78 0.00 -3.35 1.16
C LEU A 78 1.14 -2.60 0.45
N ASN A 79 0.84 -1.68 -0.46
CA ASN A 79 1.81 -0.86 -1.17
C ASN A 79 1.21 0.52 -1.48
N ALA A 80 0.95 1.28 -0.43
CA ALA A 80 0.32 2.60 -0.49
C ALA A 80 1.27 3.63 -1.10
N THR A 81 1.14 3.82 -2.42
CA THR A 81 1.97 4.77 -3.19
C THR A 81 1.20 5.71 -4.10
N GLU A 82 -0.09 5.46 -4.38
CA GLU A 82 -0.88 6.25 -5.32
C GLU A 82 -2.28 6.55 -4.75
N PRO A 83 -2.57 7.81 -4.37
CA PRO A 83 -3.86 8.19 -3.76
C PRO A 83 -5.06 8.08 -4.70
N ALA A 84 -4.86 8.13 -6.01
CA ALA A 84 -5.97 8.17 -6.97
C ALA A 84 -6.95 6.99 -6.82
N GLN A 85 -6.45 5.79 -6.48
CA GLN A 85 -7.31 4.62 -6.24
C GLN A 85 -8.29 4.89 -5.09
N TRP A 86 -7.77 5.35 -3.95
CA TRP A 86 -8.56 5.51 -2.74
C TRP A 86 -9.45 6.75 -2.78
N CYS A 87 -9.03 7.83 -3.45
CA CYS A 87 -9.92 8.96 -3.74
C CYS A 87 -11.15 8.52 -4.55
N ALA A 88 -10.97 7.66 -5.56
CA ALA A 88 -12.09 7.13 -6.33
C ALA A 88 -13.02 6.28 -5.44
N LEU A 89 -12.45 5.41 -4.60
CA LEU A 89 -13.23 4.61 -3.66
C LEU A 89 -14.02 5.48 -2.66
N ILE A 90 -13.41 6.54 -2.11
CA ILE A 90 -14.09 7.48 -1.20
C ILE A 90 -15.30 8.11 -1.90
N ARG A 91 -15.15 8.57 -3.15
CA ARG A 91 -16.26 9.13 -3.92
C ARG A 91 -17.38 8.10 -4.13
N ASP A 92 -17.03 6.90 -4.55
CA ASP A 92 -18.01 5.85 -4.82
C ASP A 92 -18.76 5.41 -3.54
N LEU A 93 -18.04 5.26 -2.42
CA LEU A 93 -18.64 4.94 -1.12
C LEU A 93 -19.50 6.09 -0.57
N SER A 94 -19.13 7.34 -0.83
CA SER A 94 -19.92 8.51 -0.41
C SER A 94 -21.25 8.63 -1.15
N ALA A 95 -21.32 8.12 -2.38
CA ALA A 95 -22.49 8.20 -3.25
C ALA A 95 -23.46 7.02 -3.11
N ARG A 96 -23.22 6.12 -2.14
CA ARG A 96 -24.06 4.95 -1.89
C ARG A 96 -25.50 5.35 -1.53
N PRO A 97 -26.53 4.68 -2.09
CA PRO A 97 -27.94 4.95 -1.77
C PRO A 97 -28.28 4.83 -0.27
N GLU A 98 -27.62 3.92 0.43
CA GLU A 98 -27.77 3.69 1.88
C GLU A 98 -27.01 4.69 2.76
N GLY A 99 -26.21 5.58 2.15
CA GLY A 99 -25.33 6.53 2.81
C GLY A 99 -23.88 6.03 2.95
N PRO A 100 -22.94 6.93 3.30
CA PRO A 100 -21.54 6.59 3.44
C PRO A 100 -21.28 5.66 4.65
N PRO A 101 -20.44 4.62 4.50
CA PRO A 101 -19.93 3.87 5.65
C PRO A 101 -18.86 4.68 6.39
N HIS A 102 -18.52 4.26 7.61
CA HIS A 102 -17.25 4.67 8.21
C HIS A 102 -16.10 3.92 7.52
N LEU A 103 -15.24 4.66 6.85
CA LEU A 103 -14.12 4.11 6.08
C LEU A 103 -12.81 4.28 6.84
N ARG A 104 -12.10 3.18 7.01
CA ARG A 104 -10.71 3.18 7.47
C ARG A 104 -9.80 2.64 6.39
N ILE A 105 -8.68 3.30 6.14
CA ILE A 105 -7.64 2.81 5.24
C ILE A 105 -6.33 2.70 6.01
N THR A 106 -5.70 1.54 5.97
CA THR A 106 -4.34 1.33 6.46
C THR A 106 -3.39 1.23 5.28
N GLY A 107 -2.50 2.21 5.14
CA GLY A 107 -1.53 2.26 4.06
C GLY A 107 -0.15 1.82 4.52
N ILE A 108 0.43 0.84 3.82
CA ILE A 108 1.77 0.31 4.11
C ILE A 108 2.75 0.79 3.05
N SER A 109 3.87 1.38 3.48
CA SER A 109 4.94 1.81 2.58
C SER A 109 6.29 1.83 3.29
N GLN A 110 7.38 1.81 2.52
CA GLN A 110 8.73 2.02 3.03
C GLN A 110 9.04 3.50 3.26
N GLN A 111 8.27 4.40 2.63
CA GLN A 111 8.52 5.84 2.59
C GLN A 111 7.46 6.58 3.41
N LYS A 112 7.90 7.23 4.48
CA LYS A 112 7.02 7.97 5.39
C LYS A 112 6.36 9.15 4.68
N GLU A 113 7.12 9.84 3.84
CA GLU A 113 6.70 11.04 3.12
C GLU A 113 5.55 10.73 2.14
N VAL A 114 5.58 9.54 1.53
CA VAL A 114 4.50 9.05 0.66
C VAL A 114 3.23 8.82 1.45
N LEU A 115 3.32 8.25 2.65
CA LEU A 115 2.16 8.03 3.52
C LEU A 115 1.60 9.33 4.09
N GLU A 116 2.43 10.31 4.39
CA GLU A 116 2.00 11.65 4.84
C GLU A 116 1.24 12.39 3.73
N GLN A 117 1.76 12.35 2.50
CA GLN A 117 1.08 12.92 1.33
C GLN A 117 -0.24 12.20 1.04
N MET A 118 -0.24 10.86 1.11
CA MET A 118 -1.44 10.05 0.98
C MET A 118 -2.49 10.44 2.03
N ALA A 119 -2.10 10.53 3.30
CA ALA A 119 -2.99 10.91 4.40
C ALA A 119 -3.64 12.27 4.14
N HIS A 120 -2.84 13.29 3.79
CA HIS A 120 -3.34 14.63 3.48
C HIS A 120 -4.41 14.60 2.37
N ILE A 121 -4.10 13.96 1.25
CA ILE A 121 -5.00 13.93 0.08
C ILE A 121 -6.29 13.18 0.40
N LEU A 122 -6.21 12.04 1.09
CA LEU A 122 -7.39 11.22 1.38
C LEU A 122 -8.28 11.84 2.46
N ILE A 123 -7.70 12.48 3.49
CA ILE A 123 -8.46 13.21 4.50
C ILE A 123 -9.19 14.37 3.85
N GLU A 124 -8.51 15.18 3.04
CA GLU A 124 -9.12 16.32 2.34
C GLU A 124 -10.27 15.88 1.42
N GLU A 125 -10.11 14.76 0.72
CA GLU A 125 -11.17 14.22 -0.16
C GLU A 125 -12.37 13.71 0.64
N ALA A 126 -12.15 13.02 1.76
CA ALA A 126 -13.23 12.54 2.62
C ALA A 126 -14.00 13.68 3.30
N GLU A 127 -13.29 14.72 3.76
CA GLU A 127 -13.90 15.92 4.36
C GLU A 127 -14.81 16.66 3.37
N LYS A 128 -14.41 16.78 2.10
CA LYS A 128 -15.24 17.40 1.04
C LYS A 128 -16.56 16.67 0.80
N LEU A 129 -16.61 15.38 1.12
CA LEU A 129 -17.75 14.50 0.87
C LEU A 129 -18.51 14.14 2.15
N ASP A 130 -18.14 14.73 3.29
CA ASP A 130 -18.70 14.44 4.62
C ASP A 130 -18.68 12.92 4.95
N LEU A 131 -17.64 12.22 4.49
CA LEU A 131 -17.49 10.78 4.70
C LEU A 131 -16.69 10.53 5.98
N PRO A 132 -17.21 9.75 6.96
CA PRO A 132 -16.48 9.44 8.18
C PRO A 132 -15.23 8.60 7.87
N PHE A 133 -14.05 9.19 8.02
CA PHE A 133 -12.81 8.62 7.50
C PHE A 133 -11.67 8.56 8.53
N GLN A 134 -10.86 7.50 8.46
CA GLN A 134 -9.60 7.39 9.19
C GLN A 134 -8.49 6.79 8.30
N PHE A 135 -7.33 7.46 8.25
CA PHE A 135 -6.12 6.91 7.63
C PHE A 135 -5.12 6.46 8.71
N ASN A 136 -4.57 5.25 8.55
CA ASN A 136 -3.58 4.67 9.46
C ASN A 136 -2.29 4.31 8.69
N PRO A 137 -1.21 5.11 8.80
CA PRO A 137 0.04 4.85 8.11
C PRO A 137 0.89 3.80 8.83
N VAL A 138 1.46 2.84 8.07
CA VAL A 138 2.41 1.85 8.57
C VAL A 138 3.69 1.92 7.75
N VAL A 139 4.76 2.45 8.35
CA VAL A 139 6.09 2.51 7.72
C VAL A 139 6.83 1.20 8.01
N THR A 140 7.13 0.43 6.96
CA THR A 140 7.88 -0.84 7.09
C THR A 140 8.63 -1.17 5.81
N ILE A 141 9.82 -1.74 5.96
CA ILE A 141 10.62 -2.27 4.84
C ILE A 141 10.21 -3.68 4.41
N ASN A 142 9.45 -4.41 5.26
CA ASN A 142 9.02 -5.78 5.03
C ASN A 142 7.51 -5.90 5.27
N ALA A 143 6.70 -5.65 4.24
CA ALA A 143 5.24 -5.77 4.33
C ALA A 143 4.81 -7.22 4.59
N ASP A 144 5.58 -8.19 4.12
CA ASP A 144 5.41 -9.64 4.36
C ASP A 144 5.63 -10.05 5.82
N LYS A 145 6.36 -9.25 6.60
CA LYS A 145 6.63 -9.49 8.02
C LYS A 145 5.74 -8.68 8.95
N CYS A 146 4.81 -7.88 8.41
CA CYS A 146 3.82 -7.22 9.25
C CYS A 146 2.94 -8.28 9.92
N HIS A 147 2.90 -8.26 11.25
CA HIS A 147 1.99 -9.12 12.00
C HIS A 147 0.55 -8.71 11.66
N TRP A 148 -0.16 -9.57 10.92
CA TRP A 148 -1.54 -9.34 10.48
C TRP A 148 -2.47 -8.96 11.63
N TYR A 149 -2.21 -9.50 12.82
CA TYR A 149 -2.95 -9.21 14.04
C TYR A 149 -2.87 -7.73 14.45
N SER A 150 -1.72 -7.08 14.25
CA SER A 150 -1.54 -5.65 14.53
C SER A 150 -2.24 -4.77 13.51
N LEU A 151 -2.37 -5.20 12.26
CA LEU A 151 -3.09 -4.49 11.20
C LEU A 151 -4.61 -4.60 11.39
N ALA A 152 -5.09 -5.76 11.83
CA ALA A 152 -6.51 -6.02 12.11
C ALA A 152 -7.00 -5.36 13.40
N LYS A 153 -6.15 -5.22 14.43
CA LYS A 153 -6.54 -4.62 15.73
C LYS A 153 -6.97 -3.16 15.68
N GLY A 154 -6.64 -2.43 14.62
CA GLY A 154 -7.21 -1.10 14.40
C GLY A 154 -8.73 -1.12 14.13
N CYS A 155 -9.35 -2.29 13.88
CA CYS A 155 -10.80 -2.45 13.69
C CYS A 155 -11.61 -2.31 14.97
N THR A 156 -11.00 -2.49 16.13
CA THR A 156 -11.68 -2.47 17.42
C THR A 156 -11.17 -1.26 18.20
N ASN A 157 -12.04 -0.29 18.48
CA ASN A 157 -11.81 0.73 19.50
C ASN A 157 -11.81 0.10 20.90
N GLU A 158 -10.96 -0.90 21.16
CA GLU A 158 -10.68 -1.35 22.51
C GLU A 158 -9.58 -0.44 23.09
N PRO A 159 -9.85 0.28 24.18
CA PRO A 159 -8.82 1.06 24.86
C PRO A 159 -7.70 0.14 25.34
N GLU A 160 -6.47 0.65 25.34
CA GLU A 160 -5.20 -0.01 25.74
C GLU A 160 -5.13 -0.52 27.20
N TYR A 161 -6.25 -0.91 27.82
CA TYR A 161 -6.31 -1.27 29.24
C TYR A 161 -6.17 -2.77 29.54
N VAL A 162 -5.94 -3.65 28.56
CA VAL A 162 -5.72 -5.08 28.84
C VAL A 162 -4.30 -5.51 28.47
N ARG A 163 -3.32 -4.86 29.11
CA ARG A 163 -2.05 -5.50 29.49
C ARG A 163 -1.99 -5.57 31.00
N GLY A 164 -2.48 -6.68 31.53
CA GLY A 164 -2.39 -7.05 32.95
C GLY A 164 -3.35 -8.19 33.18
N LEU A 165 -2.90 -9.26 33.82
CA LEU A 165 -3.63 -10.52 34.08
C LEU A 165 -3.46 -11.64 33.02
N ALA A 166 -2.21 -12.04 32.83
CA ALA A 166 -1.77 -13.45 32.87
C ALA A 166 -0.26 -13.39 33.11
N GLY A 167 0.25 -13.29 34.34
CA GLY A 167 0.14 -14.32 35.38
C GLY A 167 1.00 -15.50 34.94
N GLU A 168 2.32 -15.46 35.09
CA GLU A 168 3.04 -16.18 36.15
C GLU A 168 2.28 -17.40 36.73
N GLY A 169 2.84 -18.60 36.54
CA GLY A 169 2.62 -19.75 37.43
C GLY A 169 2.34 -21.09 36.75
N TYR A 170 3.31 -22.03 36.88
CA TYR A 170 3.21 -23.51 36.97
C TYR A 170 2.57 -24.26 35.77
N ASP A 171 3.16 -25.29 35.15
CA ASP A 171 4.20 -26.28 35.51
C ASP A 171 5.24 -26.46 34.39
#